data_AF-A0A960KYH3-F1
#
_entry.id   AF-A0A960KYH3-F1
#
_cell.length_a   1.000
_cell.length_b   1.000
_cell.length_c   1.000
_cell.angle_alpha   90.00
_cell.angle_beta   90.00
_cell.angle_gamma   90.00
#
_symmetry.space_group_name_H-M   'P 1'
#
loop_
_entity.id
_entity.type
_entity.pdbx_description
1 polymer ?
#
loop_
_entity_poly.entity_id
_entity_poly.type
_entity_poly.pdbx_seq_one_letter_code
_entity_poly.pdbx_strand_id
1 'polypeptide(L)'
;MKEEGGRLSRHLEAVEQKARIEALKAKLLAIEPGMVYHNSDLPPELEEAFLARVLAVEQAEETSYFDVLLENGITLPEPASLTDSEIDDLLHTIFTFLGARNVYFLHTDHLSDRELYDYLWSDVLREPTMDMPMGPGSLFCFDLTSSGSEQDTQIHLAYYADDCERESHALEWPEDPIPEKKALPFDRDRHLP
;
A
#
# COMPACT_ATOMS: atom_id res chain seq x y z
N MET A 1 3.43 -43.94 27.04
CA MET A 1 2.03 -43.44 27.11
C MET A 1 1.88 -41.94 26.86
N LYS A 2 2.82 -41.06 27.28
CA LYS A 2 2.78 -39.62 26.90
C LYS A 2 3.14 -39.35 25.42
N GLU A 3 3.97 -40.19 24.80
CA GLU A 3 4.44 -39.96 23.41
C GLU A 3 3.43 -40.31 22.31
N GLU A 4 2.54 -41.30 22.52
CA GLU A 4 1.53 -41.68 21.53
C GLU A 4 0.39 -40.65 21.41
N GLY A 5 -0.04 -40.06 22.53
CA GLY A 5 -1.04 -39.00 22.55
C GLY A 5 -0.58 -37.74 21.80
N GLY A 6 0.69 -37.38 21.90
CA GLY A 6 1.27 -36.24 21.17
C GLY A 6 1.49 -36.50 19.67
N ARG A 7 1.50 -37.77 19.23
CA ARG A 7 1.63 -38.13 17.79
C ARG A 7 0.27 -38.14 17.09
N LEU A 8 -0.77 -38.65 17.76
CA LEU A 8 -2.16 -38.61 17.28
C LEU A 8 -2.69 -37.17 17.19
N SER A 9 -2.37 -36.32 18.18
CA SER A 9 -2.77 -34.90 18.18
C SER A 9 -2.19 -34.13 17.00
N ARG A 10 -0.89 -34.29 16.71
CA ARG A 10 -0.22 -33.63 15.58
C ARG A 10 -0.71 -34.11 14.22
N HIS A 11 -1.07 -35.39 14.13
CA HIS A 11 -1.64 -35.94 12.90
C HIS A 11 -3.04 -35.39 12.61
N LEU A 12 -3.88 -35.27 13.64
CA LEU A 12 -5.21 -34.66 13.52
C LEU A 12 -5.11 -33.19 13.10
N GLU A 13 -4.22 -32.43 13.74
CA GLU A 13 -3.99 -31.02 13.41
C GLU A 13 -3.55 -30.80 11.95
N ALA A 14 -2.65 -31.64 11.44
CA ALA A 14 -2.21 -31.59 10.04
C ALA A 14 -3.35 -31.90 9.05
N VAL A 15 -4.24 -32.85 9.40
CA VAL A 15 -5.41 -33.19 8.58
C VAL A 15 -6.43 -32.03 8.58
N GLU A 16 -6.68 -31.43 9.74
CA GLU A 16 -7.58 -30.28 9.87
C GLU A 16 -7.05 -29.06 9.12
N GLN A 17 -5.76 -28.76 9.23
CA GLN A 17 -5.12 -27.68 8.49
C GLN A 17 -5.24 -27.87 6.98
N LYS A 18 -4.97 -29.08 6.49
CA LYS A 18 -5.17 -29.39 5.07
C LYS A 18 -6.62 -29.17 4.64
N ALA A 19 -7.60 -29.55 5.46
CA ALA A 19 -9.00 -29.31 5.16
C ALA A 19 -9.35 -27.81 5.09
N ARG A 20 -8.76 -26.97 5.97
CA ARG A 20 -8.92 -25.51 5.93
C ARG A 20 -8.32 -24.91 4.66
N ILE A 21 -7.12 -25.33 4.27
CA ILE A 21 -6.46 -24.91 3.02
C ILE A 21 -7.33 -25.24 1.80
N GLU A 22 -7.84 -26.47 1.70
CA GLU A 22 -8.70 -26.87 0.59
C GLU A 22 -10.02 -26.09 0.57
N ALA A 23 -10.60 -25.79 1.74
CA ALA A 23 -11.79 -24.96 1.83
C ALA A 23 -11.53 -23.51 1.37
N LEU A 24 -10.37 -22.93 1.69
CA LEU A 24 -9.98 -21.60 1.23
C LEU A 24 -9.80 -21.56 -0.30
N LYS A 25 -9.10 -22.55 -0.87
CA LYS A 25 -8.94 -22.70 -2.32
C LYS A 25 -10.28 -22.81 -3.03
N ALA A 26 -11.20 -23.61 -2.49
CA ALA A 26 -12.54 -23.78 -3.06
C ALA A 26 -13.33 -22.46 -3.06
N LYS A 27 -13.22 -21.65 -2.00
CA LYS A 27 -13.85 -20.32 -1.95
C LYS A 27 -13.26 -19.37 -2.98
N LEU A 28 -11.92 -19.32 -3.09
CA LEU A 28 -11.24 -18.48 -4.06
C LEU A 28 -11.57 -18.85 -5.51
N LEU A 29 -11.60 -20.15 -5.83
CA LEU A 29 -11.99 -20.63 -7.15
C LEU A 29 -13.44 -20.26 -7.52
N ALA A 30 -14.32 -20.13 -6.52
CA ALA A 30 -15.70 -19.69 -6.73
C ALA A 30 -15.81 -18.18 -7.00
N ILE A 31 -14.85 -17.37 -6.54
CA ILE A 31 -14.79 -15.93 -6.81
C ILE A 31 -14.21 -15.68 -8.21
N GLU A 32 -13.05 -16.25 -8.51
CA GLU A 32 -12.37 -16.08 -9.80
C GLU A 32 -12.08 -17.44 -10.47
N PRO A 33 -13.02 -17.93 -11.31
CA PRO A 33 -12.87 -19.21 -12.00
C PRO A 33 -11.70 -19.17 -12.99
N GLY A 34 -10.59 -19.86 -12.65
CA GLY A 34 -9.41 -19.98 -13.52
C GLY A 34 -8.09 -19.66 -12.82
N MET A 35 -8.14 -18.99 -11.66
CA MET A 35 -6.95 -18.72 -10.87
C MET A 35 -6.56 -19.95 -10.05
N VAL A 36 -5.34 -20.46 -10.27
CA VAL A 36 -4.82 -21.62 -9.55
C VAL A 36 -3.84 -21.16 -8.49
N TYR A 37 -4.30 -21.13 -7.24
CA TYR A 37 -3.47 -20.86 -6.08
C TYR A 37 -2.73 -22.14 -5.66
N HIS A 38 -1.76 -22.56 -6.47
CA HIS A 38 -0.85 -23.65 -6.12
C HIS A 38 0.58 -23.14 -5.97
N ASN A 39 1.10 -23.25 -4.75
CA ASN A 39 2.52 -23.14 -4.52
C ASN A 39 2.93 -24.35 -3.67
N SER A 40 3.43 -25.39 -4.31
CA SER A 40 3.73 -26.70 -3.69
C SER A 40 4.81 -26.65 -2.61
N ASP A 41 5.53 -25.53 -2.53
CA ASP A 41 6.75 -25.39 -1.75
C ASP A 41 6.54 -24.53 -0.48
N LEU A 42 5.33 -23.98 -0.28
CA LEU A 42 4.99 -23.24 0.94
C LEU A 42 4.70 -24.20 2.09
N PRO A 43 5.27 -23.97 3.29
CA PRO A 43 4.80 -24.59 4.52
C PRO A 43 3.28 -24.42 4.68
N PRO A 44 2.53 -25.44 5.13
CA PRO A 44 1.07 -25.37 5.25
C PRO A 44 0.54 -24.18 6.05
N GLU A 45 1.27 -23.74 7.08
CA GLU A 45 0.91 -22.57 7.88
C GLU A 45 0.96 -21.28 7.05
N LEU A 46 1.97 -21.15 6.17
CA LEU A 46 2.10 -20.00 5.27
C LEU A 46 1.11 -20.06 4.12
N GLU A 47 0.85 -21.25 3.58
CA GLU A 47 -0.17 -21.45 2.55
C GLU A 47 -1.57 -21.08 3.08
N GLU A 48 -1.92 -21.56 4.27
CA GLU A 48 -3.19 -21.23 4.93
C GLU A 48 -3.33 -19.71 5.16
N ALA A 49 -2.30 -19.07 5.74
CA ALA A 49 -2.32 -17.63 6.01
C ALA A 49 -2.41 -16.80 4.72
N PHE A 50 -1.66 -17.20 3.68
CA PHE A 50 -1.71 -16.56 2.36
C PHE A 50 -3.11 -16.64 1.74
N LEU A 51 -3.68 -17.85 1.65
CA LEU A 51 -5.00 -18.04 1.04
C LEU A 51 -6.11 -17.31 1.82
N ALA A 52 -6.02 -17.29 3.15
CA ALA A 52 -6.95 -16.53 3.98
C ALA A 52 -6.85 -15.03 3.70
N ARG A 53 -5.63 -14.51 3.49
CA ARG A 53 -5.40 -13.10 3.15
C ARG A 53 -5.93 -12.75 1.76
N VAL A 54 -5.66 -13.57 0.75
CA VAL A 54 -6.20 -13.37 -0.60
C VAL A 54 -7.72 -13.37 -0.54
N LEU A 55 -8.33 -14.35 0.13
CA LEU A 55 -9.79 -14.41 0.23
C LEU A 55 -10.38 -13.18 0.93
N ALA A 56 -9.70 -12.66 1.95
CA ALA A 56 -10.13 -11.42 2.60
C ALA A 56 -10.07 -10.22 1.65
N VAL A 57 -9.01 -10.13 0.81
CA VAL A 57 -8.86 -9.08 -0.21
C VAL A 57 -9.98 -9.18 -1.24
N GLU A 58 -10.20 -10.36 -1.82
CA GLU A 58 -11.23 -10.60 -2.82
C GLU A 58 -12.66 -10.35 -2.32
N GLN A 59 -12.88 -10.36 -1.00
CA GLN A 59 -14.18 -10.13 -0.37
C GLN A 59 -14.31 -8.76 0.27
N ALA A 60 -13.24 -7.96 0.30
CA ALA A 60 -13.27 -6.64 0.89
C ALA A 60 -14.18 -5.72 0.07
N GLU A 61 -14.95 -4.89 0.76
CA GLU A 61 -15.70 -3.83 0.08
C GLU A 61 -14.72 -2.76 -0.40
N GLU A 62 -14.89 -2.34 -1.66
CA GLU A 62 -14.14 -1.23 -2.22
C GLU A 62 -14.53 0.07 -1.50
N THR A 63 -13.54 0.87 -1.14
CA THR A 63 -13.67 2.16 -0.46
C THR A 63 -12.59 3.11 -0.97
N SER A 64 -12.42 4.26 -0.32
CA SER A 64 -11.31 5.18 -0.55
C SER A 64 -10.76 5.65 0.81
N TYR A 65 -9.49 6.03 0.90
CA TYR A 65 -8.99 6.59 2.16
C TYR A 65 -9.65 7.93 2.50
N PHE A 66 -10.21 8.63 1.50
CA PHE A 66 -11.07 9.79 1.71
C PHE A 66 -12.30 9.42 2.55
N ASP A 67 -13.03 8.37 2.18
CA ASP A 67 -14.22 7.92 2.91
C ASP A 67 -13.85 7.35 4.28
N VAL A 68 -12.78 6.56 4.37
CA VAL A 68 -12.27 6.02 5.64
C VAL A 68 -11.94 7.14 6.63
N LEU A 69 -11.31 8.23 6.17
CA LEU A 69 -11.02 9.39 7.01
C LEU A 69 -12.31 10.06 7.51
N LEU A 70 -13.29 10.28 6.62
CA LEU A 70 -14.57 10.90 6.97
C LEU A 70 -15.38 10.06 7.98
N GLU A 71 -15.47 8.74 7.77
CA GLU A 71 -16.18 7.81 8.66
C GLU A 71 -15.56 7.75 10.06
N ASN A 72 -14.26 8.04 10.16
CA ASN A 72 -13.54 8.14 11.43
C ASN A 72 -13.53 9.56 12.02
N GLY A 73 -14.32 10.48 11.45
CA GLY A 73 -14.53 11.82 11.99
C GLY A 73 -13.45 12.84 11.61
N ILE A 74 -12.56 12.51 10.67
CA ILE A 74 -11.58 13.46 10.12
C ILE A 74 -12.24 14.17 8.95
N THR A 75 -12.50 15.47 9.11
CA THR A 75 -13.06 16.29 8.04
C THR A 75 -11.99 16.66 7.02
N LEU A 76 -12.33 16.61 5.73
CA LEU A 76 -11.44 16.96 4.61
C LEU A 76 -12.03 18.14 3.81
N PRO A 77 -11.89 19.40 4.29
CA PRO A 77 -12.39 20.58 3.58
C PRO A 77 -11.67 20.81 2.26
N GLU A 78 -12.30 21.54 1.33
CA GLU A 78 -11.68 21.90 0.07
C GLU A 78 -10.40 22.74 0.33
N PRO A 79 -9.28 22.49 -0.39
CA PRO A 79 -8.00 23.17 -0.17
C PRO A 79 -8.07 24.70 -0.19
N ALA A 80 -8.93 25.25 -1.05
CA ALA A 80 -9.14 26.69 -1.19
C ALA A 80 -9.81 27.34 0.05
N SER A 81 -10.44 26.56 0.91
CA SER A 81 -11.10 27.04 2.12
C SER A 81 -10.20 27.09 3.36
N LEU A 82 -8.99 26.53 3.26
CA LEU A 82 -8.04 26.38 4.36
C LEU A 82 -6.86 27.35 4.25
N THR A 83 -6.41 27.84 5.40
CA THR A 83 -5.12 28.53 5.54
C THR A 83 -3.96 27.54 5.52
N ASP A 84 -2.73 28.01 5.25
CA ASP A 84 -1.55 27.13 5.21
C ASP A 84 -1.30 26.42 6.55
N SER A 85 -1.59 27.09 7.68
CA SER A 85 -1.47 26.47 9.02
C SER A 85 -2.50 25.37 9.25
N GLU A 86 -3.73 25.53 8.75
CA GLU A 86 -4.76 24.49 8.87
C GLU A 86 -4.44 23.29 7.96
N ILE A 87 -3.79 23.53 6.82
CA ILE A 87 -3.31 22.47 5.93
C ILE A 87 -2.21 21.65 6.60
N ASP A 88 -1.22 22.30 7.22
CA ASP A 88 -0.14 21.61 7.95
C ASP A 88 -0.70 20.67 9.05
N ASP A 89 -1.60 21.20 9.90
CA ASP A 89 -2.27 20.41 10.95
C ASP A 89 -3.07 19.23 10.37
N LEU A 90 -3.74 19.45 9.24
CA LEU A 90 -4.56 18.43 8.59
C LEU A 90 -3.71 17.34 7.94
N LEU A 91 -2.62 17.70 7.27
CA LEU A 91 -1.66 16.73 6.72
C LEU A 91 -1.07 15.86 7.83
N HIS A 92 -0.66 16.46 8.95
CA HIS A 92 -0.17 15.71 10.10
C HIS A 92 -1.21 14.72 10.64
N THR A 93 -2.48 15.14 10.70
CA THR A 93 -3.60 14.29 11.12
C THR A 93 -3.80 13.11 10.15
N ILE A 94 -3.79 13.38 8.84
CA ILE A 94 -3.95 12.36 7.79
C ILE A 94 -2.82 11.33 7.88
N PHE A 95 -1.57 11.77 7.88
CA PHE A 95 -0.41 10.87 7.90
C PHE A 95 -0.33 10.04 9.18
N THR A 96 -0.66 10.62 10.33
CA THR A 96 -0.68 9.87 11.59
C THR A 96 -1.78 8.82 11.60
N PHE A 97 -2.98 9.18 11.13
CA PHE A 97 -4.13 8.27 11.10
C PHE A 97 -3.93 7.09 10.14
N LEU A 98 -3.36 7.36 8.96
CA LEU A 98 -3.08 6.37 7.93
C LEU A 98 -1.82 5.55 8.26
N GLY A 99 -0.78 6.17 8.83
CA GLY A 99 0.42 5.47 9.30
C GLY A 99 0.09 4.42 10.38
N ALA A 100 -0.83 4.73 11.29
CA ALA A 100 -1.34 3.75 12.27
C ALA A 100 -2.04 2.53 11.63
N ARG A 101 -2.38 2.60 10.34
CA ARG A 101 -2.97 1.53 9.52
C ARG A 101 -1.97 0.90 8.54
N ASN A 102 -0.69 1.23 8.67
CA ASN A 102 0.39 0.85 7.73
C ASN A 102 0.18 1.39 6.32
N VAL A 103 -0.37 2.59 6.19
CA VAL A 103 -0.53 3.33 4.94
C VAL A 103 0.39 4.54 4.96
N TYR A 104 1.36 4.56 4.06
CA TYR A 104 2.44 5.54 4.01
C TYR A 104 2.47 6.27 2.66
N PHE A 105 3.19 7.39 2.62
CA PHE A 105 3.33 8.23 1.44
C PHE A 105 4.82 8.44 1.16
N LEU A 106 5.22 8.31 -0.10
CA LEU A 106 6.59 8.42 -0.55
C LEU A 106 6.73 9.58 -1.54
N HIS A 107 7.95 10.13 -1.59
CA HIS A 107 8.36 11.14 -2.55
C HIS A 107 7.48 12.39 -2.52
N THR A 108 7.27 12.94 -1.32
CA THR A 108 6.31 14.03 -1.14
C THR A 108 6.97 15.42 -1.02
N ASP A 109 8.28 15.46 -0.74
CA ASP A 109 9.06 16.66 -0.45
C ASP A 109 9.24 17.63 -1.64
N HIS A 110 8.78 17.25 -2.83
CA HIS A 110 8.80 18.08 -4.03
C HIS A 110 7.60 19.03 -4.12
N LEU A 111 6.58 18.84 -3.26
CA LEU A 111 5.36 19.63 -3.16
C LEU A 111 5.36 20.45 -1.88
N SER A 112 4.88 21.69 -1.95
CA SER A 112 4.51 22.43 -0.74
C SER A 112 3.31 21.77 -0.05
N ASP A 113 3.10 22.03 1.24
CA ASP A 113 1.98 21.44 1.98
C ASP A 113 0.62 21.73 1.33
N ARG A 114 0.46 22.92 0.73
CA ARG A 114 -0.74 23.28 -0.02
C ARG A 114 -0.90 22.45 -1.29
N GLU A 115 0.16 22.31 -2.09
CA GLU A 115 0.13 21.49 -3.31
C GLU A 115 -0.09 20.01 -2.99
N LEU A 116 0.54 19.53 -1.92
CA LEU A 116 0.37 18.17 -1.43
C LEU A 116 -1.06 17.92 -1.00
N TYR A 117 -1.62 18.77 -0.14
CA TYR A 117 -2.99 18.57 0.33
C TYR A 117 -4.00 18.67 -0.81
N ASP A 118 -3.79 19.59 -1.76
CA ASP A 118 -4.61 19.67 -2.97
C ASP A 118 -4.61 18.35 -3.74
N TYR A 119 -3.42 17.80 -4.03
CA TYR A 119 -3.27 16.55 -4.75
C TYR A 119 -3.82 15.34 -3.98
N LEU A 120 -3.59 15.26 -2.66
CA LEU A 120 -4.16 14.21 -1.82
C LEU A 120 -5.69 14.26 -1.82
N TRP A 121 -6.27 15.46 -1.74
CA TRP A 121 -7.71 15.67 -1.64
C TRP A 121 -8.43 15.42 -2.98
N SER A 122 -7.83 15.80 -4.11
CA SER A 122 -8.43 15.65 -5.44
C SER A 122 -8.29 14.24 -5.98
N ASP A 123 -7.15 13.59 -5.75
CA ASP A 123 -6.79 12.37 -6.45
C ASP A 123 -6.45 11.23 -5.48
N VAL A 124 -5.31 11.31 -4.78
CA VAL A 124 -4.70 10.15 -4.10
C VAL A 124 -5.64 9.51 -3.06
N LEU A 125 -6.29 10.30 -2.20
CA LEU A 125 -7.18 9.74 -1.18
C LEU A 125 -8.48 9.16 -1.76
N ARG A 126 -8.83 9.51 -3.00
CA ARG A 126 -10.04 9.06 -3.68
C ARG A 126 -9.82 7.81 -4.54
N GLU A 127 -8.57 7.37 -4.67
CA GLU A 127 -8.27 6.13 -5.37
C GLU A 127 -9.00 4.96 -4.70
N PRO A 128 -9.62 4.06 -5.51
CA PRO A 128 -10.23 2.85 -4.98
C PRO A 128 -9.20 2.02 -4.20
N THR A 129 -9.56 1.68 -2.96
CA THR A 129 -8.76 0.88 -2.05
C THR A 129 -9.64 -0.06 -1.25
N MET A 130 -9.02 -0.85 -0.37
CA MET A 130 -9.71 -1.72 0.57
C MET A 130 -9.22 -1.38 1.99
N ASP A 131 -10.14 -0.98 2.88
CA ASP A 131 -9.80 -0.77 4.30
C ASP A 131 -9.74 -2.12 5.01
N MET A 132 -8.60 -2.78 4.87
CA MET A 132 -8.34 -4.05 5.53
C MET A 132 -7.18 -3.93 6.50
N PRO A 133 -7.31 -4.45 7.74
CA PRO A 133 -6.20 -4.50 8.67
C PRO A 133 -5.05 -5.28 8.02
N MET A 134 -3.93 -4.59 7.82
CA MET A 134 -2.72 -5.14 7.24
C MET A 134 -2.12 -6.16 8.20
N GLY A 135 -1.82 -7.37 7.71
CA GLY A 135 -1.17 -8.39 8.52
C GLY A 135 0.23 -7.96 8.95
N PRO A 136 0.86 -8.65 9.92
CA PRO A 136 2.24 -8.37 10.31
C PRO A 136 3.18 -8.37 9.09
N GLY A 137 3.90 -7.27 8.87
CA GLY A 137 4.82 -7.11 7.75
C GLY A 137 4.19 -6.67 6.42
N SER A 138 2.89 -6.37 6.39
CA SER A 138 2.25 -5.73 5.24
C SER A 138 2.18 -4.22 5.45
N LEU A 139 2.55 -3.45 4.42
CA LEU A 139 2.34 -2.00 4.34
C LEU A 139 1.80 -1.63 2.95
N PHE A 140 1.16 -0.48 2.86
CA PHE A 140 0.71 0.13 1.61
C PHE A 140 1.38 1.49 1.49
N CYS A 141 1.94 1.79 0.32
CA CYS A 141 2.60 3.07 0.06
C CYS A 141 1.99 3.72 -1.18
N PHE A 142 1.61 4.99 -1.06
CA PHE A 142 1.37 5.85 -2.21
C PHE A 142 2.68 6.53 -2.60
N ASP A 143 3.16 6.27 -3.81
CA ASP A 143 4.29 6.99 -4.38
C ASP A 143 3.75 8.12 -5.28
N LEU A 144 3.97 9.37 -4.84
CA LEU A 144 3.46 10.56 -5.52
C LEU A 144 4.22 10.89 -6.81
N THR A 145 5.15 10.03 -7.22
CA THR A 145 5.95 10.16 -8.45
C THR A 145 5.90 8.90 -9.32
N SER A 146 4.93 8.01 -9.09
CA SER A 146 4.85 6.71 -9.77
C SER A 146 3.48 6.39 -10.36
N SER A 147 2.72 7.39 -10.85
CA SER A 147 1.48 7.11 -11.61
C SER A 147 1.75 6.45 -12.98
N GLY A 148 3.01 6.39 -13.41
CA GLY A 148 3.41 5.96 -14.75
C GLY A 148 3.27 7.05 -15.82
N SER A 149 2.94 8.29 -15.42
CA SER A 149 2.94 9.43 -16.33
C SER A 149 4.36 9.91 -16.65
N GLU A 150 4.53 10.56 -17.81
CA GLU A 150 5.80 11.21 -18.18
C GLU A 150 6.17 12.31 -17.17
N GLN A 151 5.18 13.06 -16.68
CA GLN A 151 5.39 14.11 -15.69
C GLN A 151 5.96 13.56 -14.38
N ASP A 152 5.39 12.48 -13.86
CA ASP A 152 5.85 11.83 -12.63
C ASP A 152 7.26 11.27 -12.79
N THR A 153 7.53 10.64 -13.93
CA THR A 153 8.86 10.14 -14.28
C THR A 153 9.89 11.28 -14.27
N GLN A 154 9.53 12.43 -14.85
CA GLN A 154 10.40 13.62 -14.88
C GLN A 154 10.60 14.21 -13.48
N ILE A 155 9.57 14.23 -12.62
CA ILE A 155 9.68 14.66 -11.22
C ILE A 155 10.60 13.70 -10.45
N HIS A 156 10.40 12.39 -10.58
CA HIS A 156 11.21 11.36 -9.95
C HIS A 156 12.69 11.51 -10.34
N LEU A 157 12.98 11.57 -11.64
CA LEU A 157 14.33 11.73 -12.15
C LEU A 157 15.00 13.02 -11.67
N ALA A 158 14.24 14.12 -11.54
CA ALA A 158 14.77 15.40 -11.11
C ALA A 158 15.08 15.43 -9.61
N TYR A 159 14.21 14.90 -8.75
CA TYR A 159 14.28 15.11 -7.30
C TYR A 159 14.74 13.90 -6.49
N TYR A 160 14.42 12.68 -6.92
CA TYR A 160 14.56 11.48 -6.10
C TYR A 160 15.56 10.48 -6.66
N ALA A 161 15.68 10.38 -7.99
CA ALA A 161 16.53 9.38 -8.61
C ALA A 161 18.01 9.61 -8.33
N ASP A 162 18.70 8.53 -7.94
CA ASP A 162 20.13 8.54 -7.78
C ASP A 162 20.87 8.52 -9.13
N ASP A 163 22.21 8.53 -9.11
CA ASP A 163 22.99 8.50 -10.35
C ASP A 163 22.82 7.17 -11.11
N CYS A 164 22.68 6.05 -10.41
CA CYS A 164 22.53 4.72 -11.00
C CYS A 164 21.17 4.56 -11.69
N GLU A 165 20.09 5.00 -11.05
CA GLU A 165 18.73 4.97 -11.61
C GLU A 165 18.66 5.82 -12.88
N ARG A 166 19.27 7.01 -12.87
CA ARG A 166 19.35 7.89 -14.04
C ARG A 166 20.18 7.29 -15.17
N GLU A 167 21.28 6.61 -14.86
CA GLU A 167 22.06 5.87 -15.86
C GLU A 167 21.25 4.71 -16.47
N SER A 168 20.51 3.94 -15.64
CA SER A 168 19.63 2.88 -16.14
C SER A 168 18.55 3.44 -17.06
N HIS A 169 17.91 4.55 -16.66
CA HIS A 169 16.90 5.22 -17.46
C HIS A 169 17.46 5.69 -18.81
N ALA A 170 18.67 6.28 -18.84
CA ALA A 170 19.33 6.69 -20.08
C ALA A 170 19.59 5.54 -21.06
N LEU A 171 19.86 4.34 -20.53
CA LEU A 171 20.13 3.13 -21.33
C LEU A 171 18.85 2.51 -21.87
N GLU A 172 17.80 2.48 -21.04
CA GLU A 172 16.51 1.88 -21.38
C GLU A 172 15.68 2.78 -22.31
N TRP A 173 15.73 4.10 -22.11
CA TRP A 173 14.99 5.11 -22.86
C TRP A 173 15.91 6.25 -23.34
N PRO A 174 16.78 6.01 -24.34
CA PRO A 174 17.80 6.97 -24.78
C PRO A 174 17.24 8.24 -25.46
N GLU A 175 15.99 8.19 -25.92
CA GLU A 175 15.31 9.33 -26.54
C GLU A 175 14.60 10.23 -25.50
N ASP A 176 14.45 9.75 -24.26
CA ASP A 176 13.77 10.48 -23.21
C ASP A 176 14.77 11.42 -22.51
N PRO A 177 14.49 12.74 -22.49
CA PRO A 177 15.42 13.69 -21.90
C PRO A 177 15.47 13.49 -20.38
N ILE A 178 16.68 13.34 -19.84
CA ILE A 178 16.88 13.29 -18.39
C ILE A 178 16.96 14.72 -17.86
N PRO A 179 16.07 15.11 -16.93
CA PRO A 179 16.04 16.46 -16.38
C PRO A 179 17.28 16.72 -15.50
N GLU A 180 17.60 18.00 -15.29
CA GLU A 180 18.63 18.40 -14.32
C GLU A 180 18.21 17.95 -12.91
N LYS A 181 19.18 17.48 -12.11
CA LYS A 181 18.94 17.16 -10.70
C LYS A 181 18.58 18.43 -9.92
N LYS A 182 17.59 18.32 -9.05
CA LYS A 182 17.10 19.38 -8.19
C LYS A 182 17.15 18.94 -6.73
N ALA A 183 17.47 19.87 -5.86
CA ALA A 183 17.30 19.65 -4.42
C ALA A 183 15.81 19.67 -4.08
N LEU A 184 15.42 18.86 -3.10
CA LEU A 184 14.07 18.89 -2.56
C LEU A 184 13.79 20.25 -1.90
N PRO A 185 12.68 20.91 -2.23
CA PRO A 185 12.31 22.19 -1.65
C PRO A 185 11.85 22.09 -0.18
N PHE A 186 11.39 20.91 0.24
CA PHE A 186 10.91 20.63 1.60
C PHE A 186 11.64 19.41 2.18
N ASP A 187 11.37 19.13 3.47
CA ASP A 187 12.06 18.11 4.27
C ASP A 187 11.07 17.45 5.24
N ARG A 188 9.88 17.13 4.72
CA ARG A 188 8.76 16.55 5.48
C ARG A 188 8.89 15.04 5.57
N ASP A 189 9.40 14.35 4.53
CA ASP A 189 9.48 12.88 4.49
C ASP A 189 10.28 12.29 5.66
N ARG A 190 11.29 13.00 6.18
CA ARG A 190 12.05 12.56 7.37
C ARG A 190 11.27 12.60 8.70
N HIS A 191 10.13 13.27 8.71
CA HIS A 191 9.28 13.48 9.88
C HIS A 191 7.97 12.68 9.80
N LEU A 192 7.70 12.03 8.65
CA LEU A 192 6.57 11.13 8.50
C LEU A 192 6.80 9.84 9.32
N PRO A 193 5.70 9.24 9.83
CA PRO A 193 5.75 8.02 10.63
C PRO A 193 6.24 6.79 9.87
#